data_AF-A0A6L9E7Z0-F1
#
_entry.id   AF-A0A6L9E7Z0-F1
#
_cell.length_a   1.000
_cell.length_b   1.000
_cell.length_c   1.000
_cell.angle_alpha   90.00
_cell.angle_beta   90.00
_cell.angle_gamma   90.00
#
_symmetry.space_group_name_H-M   'P 1'
#
loop_
_entity.id
_entity.type
_entity.pdbx_description
1 polymer ?
#
loop_
_entity_poly.entity_id
_entity_poly.type
_entity_poly.pdbx_seq_one_letter_code
_entity_poly.pdbx_strand_id
1 'polypeptide(L)'
;MEYYNYIKALHLIFVITWFAGLFYIPRLFIYHIEASEKASPEKEILSKQLKLMSKRLWFIITWPSAILATVFAIWLLLLMPSWLAQGWMHVKLAFVVLLFAYHLRTHQIYKQLQRDDIRYTSRFMRIWNEGATLILFAVIFLVVLKSAFNWIYGLVGILVLAVLLMLGIRLYKRIRDKNPEA
;
A
#
# COMPACT_ATOMS: atom_id res chain seq x y z
N MET A 1 20.57 -10.19 -22.77
CA MET A 1 19.95 -8.84 -22.86
C MET A 1 18.51 -8.90 -23.37
N GLU A 2 18.18 -9.79 -24.32
CA GLU A 2 16.84 -9.87 -24.93
C GLU A 2 15.69 -10.07 -23.92
N TYR A 3 15.89 -10.92 -22.91
CA TYR A 3 14.88 -11.21 -21.88
C TYR A 3 14.81 -10.20 -20.73
N TYR A 4 15.80 -9.30 -20.60
CA TYR A 4 15.88 -8.37 -19.47
C TYR A 4 14.65 -7.47 -19.39
N ASN A 5 14.23 -6.89 -20.52
CA ASN A 5 13.08 -6.01 -20.56
C ASN A 5 11.77 -6.74 -20.24
N TYR A 6 11.64 -8.01 -20.66
CA TYR A 6 10.49 -8.84 -20.32
C TYR A 6 10.43 -9.16 -18.83
N ILE A 7 11.53 -9.58 -18.23
CA ILE A 7 11.61 -9.86 -16.78
C ILE A 7 11.34 -8.58 -15.99
N LYS A 8 11.87 -7.44 -16.44
CA LYS A 8 11.61 -6.13 -15.83
C LYS A 8 10.14 -5.73 -15.92
N ALA A 9 9.49 -5.97 -17.06
CA ALA A 9 8.07 -5.73 -17.24
C ALA A 9 7.23 -6.62 -16.30
N LEU A 10 7.53 -7.92 -16.24
CA LEU A 10 6.87 -8.86 -15.32
C LEU A 10 7.03 -8.44 -13.86
N HIS A 11 8.25 -8.09 -13.44
CA HIS A 11 8.50 -7.56 -12.10
C HIS A 11 7.60 -6.34 -11.82
N LEU A 12 7.54 -5.38 -12.72
CA LEU A 12 6.74 -4.17 -12.54
C LEU A 12 5.24 -4.47 -12.47
N ILE A 13 4.73 -5.36 -13.33
CA ILE A 13 3.33 -5.81 -13.30
C ILE A 13 2.99 -6.38 -11.92
N PHE A 14 3.82 -7.30 -11.39
CA PHE A 14 3.56 -7.91 -10.10
C PHE A 14 3.74 -6.95 -8.92
N VAL A 15 4.63 -5.95 -9.03
CA VAL A 15 4.71 -4.86 -8.06
C VAL A 15 3.40 -4.06 -8.04
N ILE A 16 2.86 -3.69 -9.20
CA ILE A 16 1.60 -2.93 -9.31
C ILE A 16 0.44 -3.74 -8.74
N THR A 17 0.31 -5.02 -9.11
CA THR A 17 -0.77 -5.88 -8.58
C THR A 17 -0.63 -6.13 -7.08
N TRP A 18 0.59 -6.22 -6.57
CA TRP A 18 0.84 -6.32 -5.14
C TRP A 18 0.39 -5.06 -4.39
N PHE A 19 0.78 -3.86 -4.88
CA PHE A 19 0.34 -2.60 -4.28
C PHE A 19 -1.18 -2.39 -4.39
N ALA A 20 -1.81 -2.79 -5.49
CA ALA A 20 -3.26 -2.75 -5.62
C ALA A 20 -3.97 -3.56 -4.52
N GLY A 21 -3.46 -4.75 -4.22
CA GLY A 21 -3.95 -5.57 -3.09
C GLY A 21 -3.72 -4.90 -1.73
N LEU A 22 -2.52 -4.34 -1.51
CA LEU A 22 -2.16 -3.65 -0.26
C LEU A 22 -2.94 -2.35 -0.01
N PHE A 23 -3.38 -1.66 -1.06
CA PHE A 23 -4.26 -0.48 -0.92
C PHE A 23 -5.70 -0.86 -0.62
N TYR A 24 -6.17 -2.00 -1.12
CA TYR A 24 -7.56 -2.36 -0.98
C TYR A 24 -7.84 -3.20 0.27
N ILE A 25 -6.89 -4.00 0.75
CA ILE A 25 -7.11 -4.85 1.92
C ILE A 25 -7.41 -4.09 3.22
N PRO A 26 -6.70 -2.99 3.59
CA PRO A 26 -6.97 -2.29 4.84
C PRO A 26 -8.34 -1.62 4.80
N ARG A 27 -8.78 -1.22 3.60
CA ARG A 27 -10.13 -0.70 3.36
C ARG A 27 -11.22 -1.74 3.62
N LEU A 28 -11.01 -2.98 3.20
CA LEU A 28 -11.91 -4.08 3.57
C LEU A 28 -11.91 -4.34 5.08
N PHE A 29 -10.78 -4.16 5.76
CA PHE A 29 -10.71 -4.29 7.22
C PHE A 29 -11.53 -3.21 7.93
N ILE A 30 -11.44 -1.95 7.47
CA ILE A 30 -12.27 -0.86 7.99
C ILE A 30 -13.76 -1.22 7.91
N TYR A 31 -14.21 -1.66 6.73
CA TYR A 31 -15.61 -2.02 6.52
C TYR A 31 -16.03 -3.23 7.34
N HIS A 32 -15.13 -4.18 7.60
CA HIS A 32 -15.43 -5.31 8.46
C HIS A 32 -15.60 -4.88 9.92
N ILE A 33 -14.70 -4.02 10.42
CA ILE A 33 -14.82 -3.46 11.78
C ILE A 33 -16.14 -2.69 11.90
N GLU A 34 -16.46 -1.81 10.96
CA GLU A 34 -17.71 -1.04 10.95
C GLU A 34 -18.96 -1.95 10.83
N ALA A 35 -18.88 -3.04 10.04
CA ALA A 35 -19.96 -4.02 9.95
C ALA A 35 -20.17 -4.80 11.25
N SER A 36 -19.12 -4.99 12.05
CA SER A 36 -19.20 -5.74 13.32
C SER A 36 -19.98 -5.00 14.42
N GLU A 37 -20.09 -3.68 14.30
CA GLU A 37 -20.79 -2.77 15.22
C GLU A 37 -22.29 -2.66 14.90
N LYS A 38 -22.74 -3.21 13.76
CA LYS A 38 -24.16 -3.20 13.35
C LYS A 38 -25.00 -4.22 14.11
N ALA A 39 -26.31 -4.01 14.13
CA ALA A 39 -27.27 -4.98 14.65
C ALA A 39 -27.39 -6.22 13.74
N SER A 40 -27.83 -7.34 14.32
CA SER A 40 -28.21 -8.53 13.53
C SER A 40 -29.51 -8.22 12.76
N PRO A 41 -29.66 -8.67 11.49
CA PRO A 41 -28.82 -9.61 10.75
C PRO A 41 -27.71 -8.99 9.90
N GLU A 42 -27.67 -7.65 9.76
CA GLU A 42 -26.70 -6.96 8.88
C GLU A 42 -25.25 -7.32 9.22
N LYS A 43 -24.93 -7.40 10.51
CA LYS A 43 -23.59 -7.78 11.00
C LYS A 43 -23.11 -9.09 10.42
N GLU A 44 -23.95 -10.12 10.44
CA GLU A 44 -23.59 -11.49 10.04
C GLU A 44 -23.41 -11.57 8.52
N ILE A 45 -24.34 -10.97 7.77
CA ILE A 45 -24.33 -10.95 6.31
C ILE A 45 -23.09 -10.22 5.80
N LEU A 46 -22.83 -9.01 6.31
CA LEU A 46 -21.71 -8.19 5.87
C LEU A 46 -20.36 -8.78 6.29
N SER A 47 -20.23 -9.24 7.55
CA SER A 47 -18.98 -9.85 8.03
C SER A 47 -18.61 -11.09 7.21
N LYS A 48 -19.57 -11.96 6.90
CA LYS A 48 -19.34 -13.14 6.06
C LYS A 48 -18.84 -12.76 4.66
N GLN A 49 -19.47 -11.77 4.04
CA GLN A 49 -19.08 -11.30 2.71
C GLN A 49 -17.70 -10.64 2.71
N LEU A 50 -17.42 -9.77 3.69
CA LEU A 50 -16.14 -9.05 3.79
C LEU A 50 -14.98 -9.99 4.11
N LYS A 51 -15.20 -11.05 4.91
CA LYS A 51 -14.22 -12.12 5.10
C LYS A 51 -13.88 -12.83 3.80
N LEU A 52 -14.89 -13.17 2.99
CA LEU A 52 -14.70 -13.83 1.70
C LEU A 52 -13.94 -12.93 0.73
N MET A 53 -14.33 -11.65 0.61
CA MET A 53 -13.65 -10.67 -0.24
C MET A 53 -12.19 -10.49 0.18
N SER A 54 -11.94 -10.33 1.49
CA SER A 54 -10.59 -10.21 2.04
C SER A 54 -9.75 -11.45 1.75
N LYS A 55 -10.31 -12.66 1.92
CA LYS A 55 -9.62 -13.93 1.65
C LYS A 55 -9.22 -14.04 0.18
N ARG A 56 -10.16 -13.76 -0.74
CA ARG A 56 -9.92 -13.81 -2.19
C ARG A 56 -8.83 -12.81 -2.58
N LEU A 57 -8.97 -11.54 -2.20
CA LEU A 57 -7.98 -10.52 -2.50
C LEU A 57 -6.59 -10.89 -1.93
N TRP A 58 -6.55 -11.37 -0.70
CA TRP A 58 -5.28 -11.63 -0.01
C TRP A 58 -4.53 -12.83 -0.59
N PHE A 59 -5.21 -13.95 -0.80
CA PHE A 59 -4.57 -15.20 -1.22
C PHE A 59 -4.56 -15.43 -2.74
N ILE A 60 -5.47 -14.84 -3.50
CA ILE A 60 -5.49 -14.99 -4.96
C ILE A 60 -4.63 -13.93 -5.64
N ILE A 61 -4.61 -12.70 -5.11
CA ILE A 61 -3.95 -11.57 -5.77
C ILE A 61 -2.71 -11.14 -4.99
N THR A 62 -2.87 -10.76 -3.72
CA THR A 62 -1.83 -10.01 -2.99
C THR A 62 -0.60 -10.85 -2.67
N TRP A 63 -0.76 -12.03 -2.06
CA TRP A 63 0.34 -12.93 -1.75
C TRP A 63 1.05 -13.48 -3.00
N PRO A 64 0.33 -14.02 -4.01
CA PRO A 64 0.98 -14.48 -5.24
C PRO A 64 1.76 -13.38 -5.94
N SER A 65 1.21 -12.16 -6.00
CA SER A 65 1.91 -11.01 -6.58
C SER A 65 3.16 -10.64 -5.80
N ALA A 66 3.13 -10.65 -4.46
CA ALA A 66 4.30 -10.39 -3.63
C ALA A 66 5.44 -11.39 -3.90
N ILE A 67 5.09 -12.67 -4.00
CA ILE A 67 6.05 -13.75 -4.30
C ILE A 67 6.64 -13.57 -5.69
N LEU A 68 5.79 -13.41 -6.72
CA LEU A 68 6.24 -13.27 -8.10
C LEU A 68 7.07 -11.99 -8.30
N ALA A 69 6.64 -10.86 -7.74
CA ALA A 69 7.41 -9.61 -7.76
C ALA A 69 8.81 -9.82 -7.20
N THR A 70 8.94 -10.58 -6.11
CA THR A 70 10.23 -10.86 -5.44
C THR A 70 11.09 -11.81 -6.26
N VAL A 71 10.51 -12.87 -6.82
CA VAL A 71 11.22 -13.81 -7.70
C VAL A 71 11.82 -13.06 -8.90
N PHE A 72 11.03 -12.21 -9.58
CA PHE A 72 11.55 -11.41 -10.69
C PHE A 72 12.55 -10.34 -10.24
N ALA A 73 12.41 -9.77 -9.02
CA ALA A 73 13.39 -8.84 -8.48
C ALA A 73 14.76 -9.52 -8.28
N ILE A 74 14.77 -10.71 -7.68
CA ILE A 74 15.98 -11.51 -7.47
C ILE A 74 16.59 -11.88 -8.83
N TRP A 75 15.76 -12.30 -9.79
CA TRP A 75 16.23 -12.62 -11.15
C TRP A 75 16.91 -11.40 -11.81
N LEU A 76 16.33 -10.21 -11.70
CA LEU A 76 16.95 -8.99 -12.23
C LEU A 76 18.29 -8.67 -11.56
N LEU A 77 18.43 -8.90 -10.25
CA LEU A 77 19.69 -8.70 -9.54
C LEU A 77 20.76 -9.71 -9.96
N LEU A 78 20.39 -10.96 -10.26
CA LEU A 78 21.31 -11.95 -10.82
C LEU A 78 21.79 -11.59 -12.24
N LEU A 79 20.91 -10.99 -13.04
CA LEU A 79 21.28 -10.50 -14.39
C LEU A 79 22.12 -9.22 -14.36
N MET A 80 21.92 -8.36 -13.36
CA MET A 80 22.64 -7.10 -13.18
C MET A 80 23.21 -6.95 -11.76
N PRO A 81 24.23 -7.76 -11.40
CA PRO A 81 24.81 -7.73 -10.05
C PRO A 81 25.48 -6.39 -9.73
N SER A 82 25.91 -5.63 -10.75
CA SER A 82 26.48 -4.29 -10.60
C SER A 82 25.55 -3.28 -9.95
N TRP A 83 24.24 -3.53 -9.90
CA TRP A 83 23.30 -2.69 -9.17
C TRP A 83 23.50 -2.75 -7.66
N LEU A 84 23.99 -3.86 -7.11
CA LEU A 84 24.25 -4.01 -5.68
C LEU A 84 25.42 -3.14 -5.20
N ALA A 85 26.27 -2.65 -6.11
CA ALA A 85 27.31 -1.69 -5.77
C ALA A 85 26.79 -0.24 -5.70
N GLN A 86 25.52 0.02 -6.06
CA GLN A 86 24.97 1.36 -6.15
C GLN A 86 24.18 1.71 -4.87
N GLY A 87 24.50 2.86 -4.26
CA GLY A 87 23.88 3.30 -3.00
C GLY A 87 22.35 3.34 -3.02
N TRP A 88 21.73 3.78 -4.12
CA TRP A 88 20.26 3.81 -4.24
C TRP A 88 19.62 2.41 -4.21
N MET A 89 20.35 1.36 -4.62
CA MET A 89 19.83 -0.01 -4.57
C MET A 89 19.74 -0.52 -3.13
N HIS A 90 20.72 -0.18 -2.27
CA HIS A 90 20.64 -0.51 -0.85
C HIS A 90 19.45 0.16 -0.17
N VAL A 91 19.24 1.45 -0.46
CA VAL A 91 18.06 2.18 0.04
C VAL A 91 16.76 1.54 -0.48
N LYS A 92 16.73 1.10 -1.74
CA LYS A 92 15.56 0.44 -2.31
C LYS A 92 15.27 -0.88 -1.60
N LEU A 93 16.29 -1.68 -1.35
CA LEU A 93 16.15 -2.94 -0.62
C LEU A 93 15.67 -2.71 0.82
N ALA A 94 16.11 -1.64 1.49
CA ALA A 94 15.58 -1.27 2.80
C ALA A 94 14.07 -0.97 2.76
N PHE A 95 13.59 -0.24 1.75
CA PHE A 95 12.14 -0.03 1.55
C PHE A 95 11.39 -1.31 1.20
N VAL A 96 12.00 -2.24 0.46
CA VAL A 96 11.40 -3.56 0.18
C VAL A 96 11.24 -4.36 1.47
N VAL A 97 12.25 -4.36 2.36
CA VAL A 97 12.15 -4.99 3.69
C VAL A 97 11.03 -4.35 4.51
N LEU A 98 10.93 -3.02 4.50
CA LEU A 98 9.84 -2.30 5.17
C LEU A 98 8.46 -2.66 4.59
N LEU A 99 8.35 -2.80 3.27
CA LEU A 99 7.13 -3.23 2.60
C LEU A 99 6.73 -4.65 3.00
N PHE A 100 7.69 -5.56 3.13
CA PHE A 100 7.44 -6.90 3.65
C PHE A 100 7.01 -6.89 5.11
N ALA A 101 7.63 -6.08 5.96
CA ALA A 101 7.21 -5.91 7.35
C ALA A 101 5.76 -5.41 7.43
N TYR A 102 5.41 -4.42 6.60
CA TYR A 102 4.03 -3.93 6.47
C TYR A 102 3.07 -5.02 5.98
N HIS A 103 3.45 -5.79 4.95
CA HIS A 103 2.65 -6.88 4.40
C HIS A 103 2.39 -7.98 5.45
N LEU A 104 3.42 -8.40 6.19
CA LEU A 104 3.31 -9.41 7.24
C LEU A 104 2.47 -8.93 8.42
N ARG A 105 2.63 -7.67 8.84
CA ARG A 105 1.78 -7.08 9.87
C ARG A 105 0.33 -7.00 9.43
N THR A 106 0.08 -6.65 8.17
CA THR A 106 -1.26 -6.68 7.55
C THR A 106 -1.83 -8.09 7.50
N HIS A 107 -0.99 -9.11 7.25
CA HIS A 107 -1.40 -10.51 7.31
C HIS A 107 -1.80 -10.97 8.71
N GLN A 108 -1.14 -10.48 9.76
CA GLN A 108 -1.54 -10.75 11.14
C GLN A 108 -2.92 -10.17 11.44
N ILE A 109 -3.16 -8.91 11.03
CA ILE A 109 -4.47 -8.25 11.16
C ILE A 109 -5.55 -9.02 10.39
N TYR A 110 -5.25 -9.43 9.15
CA TYR A 110 -6.12 -10.29 8.35
C TYR A 110 -6.54 -11.54 9.13
N LYS A 111 -5.57 -12.30 9.69
CA LYS A 111 -5.85 -13.54 10.43
C LYS A 111 -6.73 -13.30 11.66
N GLN A 112 -6.55 -12.18 12.36
CA GLN A 112 -7.37 -11.80 13.50
C GLN A 112 -8.82 -11.51 13.08
N LEU A 113 -9.01 -10.70 12.04
CA LEU A 113 -10.35 -10.38 11.52
C LEU A 113 -11.08 -11.59 10.94
N GLN A 114 -10.38 -12.58 10.37
CA GLN A 114 -11.03 -13.82 9.94
C GLN A 114 -11.62 -14.63 11.11
N ARG A 115 -11.06 -14.46 12.31
CA ARG A 115 -11.48 -15.11 13.57
C ARG A 115 -12.42 -14.25 14.42
N ASP A 116 -12.92 -13.14 13.87
CA ASP A 116 -13.74 -12.14 14.60
C ASP A 116 -13.02 -11.50 15.81
N ASP A 117 -11.68 -11.58 15.85
CA ASP A 117 -10.87 -10.94 16.89
C ASP A 117 -10.56 -9.50 16.49
N ILE A 118 -11.45 -8.58 16.88
CA ILE A 118 -11.39 -7.16 16.50
C ILE A 118 -10.65 -6.37 17.59
N ARG A 119 -9.34 -6.22 17.40
CA ARG A 119 -8.45 -5.48 18.33
C ARG A 119 -8.16 -4.04 17.90
N TYR A 120 -8.51 -3.70 16.67
CA TYR A 120 -8.18 -2.41 16.06
C TYR A 120 -9.43 -1.62 15.75
N THR A 121 -9.31 -0.30 15.86
CA THR A 121 -10.40 0.63 15.53
C THR A 121 -10.40 1.00 14.04
N SER A 122 -11.57 1.39 13.51
CA SER A 122 -11.69 1.91 12.14
C SER A 122 -10.71 3.08 11.89
N ARG A 123 -10.54 3.99 12.86
CA ARG A 123 -9.59 5.10 12.78
C ARG A 123 -8.14 4.63 12.64
N PHE A 124 -7.72 3.64 13.42
CA PHE A 124 -6.37 3.09 13.30
C PHE A 124 -6.15 2.43 11.94
N MET A 125 -7.12 1.66 11.44
CA MET A 125 -7.03 1.03 10.11
C MET A 125 -6.98 2.06 8.97
N ARG A 126 -7.61 3.22 9.10
CA ARG A 126 -7.48 4.33 8.14
C ARG A 126 -6.06 4.88 8.09
N ILE A 127 -5.41 5.04 9.24
CA ILE A 127 -4.00 5.45 9.29
C ILE A 127 -3.10 4.34 8.73
N TRP A 128 -3.38 3.08 9.08
CA TRP A 128 -2.65 1.92 8.57
C TRP A 128 -2.70 1.86 7.04
N ASN A 129 -3.86 2.15 6.43
CA ASN A 129 -4.05 2.20 4.99
C ASN A 129 -3.06 3.14 4.28
N GLU A 130 -2.76 4.30 4.88
CA GLU A 130 -1.81 5.26 4.30
C GLU A 130 -0.36 4.77 4.32
N GLY A 131 -0.03 3.76 5.14
CA GLY A 131 1.31 3.19 5.21
C GLY A 131 1.78 2.62 3.87
N ALA A 132 0.90 1.91 3.16
CA ALA A 132 1.21 1.41 1.81
C ALA A 132 1.50 2.56 0.82
N THR A 133 0.74 3.66 0.93
CA THR A 133 0.87 4.83 0.05
C THR A 133 2.24 5.48 0.24
N LEU A 134 2.62 5.73 1.50
CA LEU A 134 3.91 6.31 1.83
C LEU A 134 5.10 5.49 1.31
N ILE A 135 5.04 4.16 1.44
CA ILE A 135 6.08 3.27 0.93
C ILE A 135 6.15 3.33 -0.61
N LEU A 136 5.00 3.30 -1.29
CA LEU A 136 4.97 3.40 -2.76
C LEU A 136 5.66 4.68 -3.23
N PHE A 137 5.26 5.82 -2.67
CA PHE A 137 5.84 7.11 -3.03
C PHE A 137 7.35 7.14 -2.81
N ALA A 138 7.83 6.71 -1.65
CA ALA A 138 9.26 6.68 -1.36
C ALA A 138 10.04 5.82 -2.37
N VAL A 139 9.51 4.63 -2.72
CA VAL A 139 10.13 3.73 -3.70
C VAL A 139 10.14 4.34 -5.10
N ILE A 140 9.04 4.95 -5.56
CA ILE A 140 8.96 5.57 -6.89
C ILE A 140 9.95 6.73 -7.01
N PHE A 141 9.99 7.64 -6.04
CA PHE A 141 10.93 8.75 -6.04
C PHE A 141 12.38 8.27 -6.04
N LEU A 142 12.69 7.24 -5.24
CA LEU A 142 14.02 6.65 -5.22
C LEU A 142 14.42 6.04 -6.57
N VAL A 143 13.52 5.29 -7.22
CA VAL A 143 13.79 4.62 -8.50
C VAL A 143 13.91 5.60 -9.66
N VAL A 144 13.10 6.67 -9.67
CA VAL A 144 13.11 7.68 -10.74
C VAL A 144 14.33 8.60 -10.59
N LEU A 145 14.62 9.07 -9.38
CA LEU A 145 15.73 9.99 -9.12
C LEU A 145 17.08 9.29 -9.01
N LYS A 146 17.10 7.96 -8.84
CA LYS A 146 18.29 7.10 -8.70
C LYS A 146 19.34 7.66 -7.73
N SER A 147 18.90 8.39 -6.72
CA SER A 147 19.74 9.08 -5.75
C SER A 147 19.30 8.72 -4.35
N ALA A 148 20.27 8.30 -3.54
CA ALA A 148 20.07 7.93 -2.14
C ALA A 148 19.65 9.12 -1.25
N PHE A 149 19.79 10.36 -1.72
CA PHE A 149 19.42 11.57 -0.97
C PHE A 149 18.17 12.27 -1.54
N ASN A 150 17.90 12.16 -2.85
CA ASN A 150 16.81 12.94 -3.46
C ASN A 150 15.41 12.39 -3.19
N TRP A 151 15.27 11.15 -2.71
CA TRP A 151 13.97 10.61 -2.30
C TRP A 151 13.37 11.41 -1.11
N ILE A 152 14.22 12.01 -0.28
CA ILE A 152 13.80 12.86 0.85
C ILE A 152 13.07 14.10 0.32
N TYR A 153 13.61 14.77 -0.71
CA TYR A 153 12.95 15.93 -1.33
C TYR A 153 11.63 15.54 -2.01
N GLY A 154 11.56 14.33 -2.60
CA GLY A 154 10.31 13.78 -3.10
C GLY A 154 9.25 13.59 -2.01
N LEU A 155 9.65 13.00 -0.87
CA LEU A 155 8.78 12.80 0.29
C LEU A 155 8.30 14.12 0.90
N VAL A 156 9.21 15.07 1.07
CA VAL A 156 8.89 16.45 1.51
C VAL A 156 7.95 17.12 0.50
N GLY A 157 8.17 16.95 -0.80
CA GLY A 157 7.29 17.47 -1.85
C GLY A 157 5.86 16.95 -1.77
N ILE A 158 5.67 15.65 -1.50
CA ILE A 158 4.34 15.07 -1.31
C ILE A 158 3.69 15.57 -0.02
N LEU A 159 4.44 15.67 1.08
CA LEU A 159 3.93 16.21 2.34
C LEU A 159 3.47 17.66 2.15
N VAL A 160 4.26 18.47 1.43
CA VAL A 160 3.90 19.85 1.06
C VAL A 160 2.63 19.85 0.19
N LEU A 161 2.56 19.01 -0.85
CA LEU A 161 1.38 18.91 -1.71
C LEU A 161 0.14 18.47 -0.92
N ALA A 162 0.25 17.49 -0.03
CA ALA A 162 -0.85 17.03 0.82
C ALA A 162 -1.33 18.13 1.78
N VAL A 163 -0.40 18.89 2.36
CA VAL A 163 -0.74 20.07 3.18
C VAL A 163 -1.43 21.14 2.34
N LEU A 164 -0.93 21.44 1.14
CA LEU A 164 -1.55 22.42 0.23
C LEU A 164 -2.95 22.00 -0.21
N LEU A 165 -3.16 20.73 -0.55
CA LEU A 165 -4.48 20.18 -0.90
C LEU A 165 -5.43 20.26 0.30
N MET A 166 -4.96 19.93 1.51
CA MET A 166 -5.76 20.02 2.73
C MET A 166 -6.14 21.48 3.06
N LEU A 167 -5.21 22.42 2.87
CA LEU A 167 -5.48 23.86 3.01
C LEU A 167 -6.47 24.34 1.94
N GLY A 168 -6.32 23.90 0.68
CA GLY A 168 -7.24 24.19 -0.41
C GLY A 168 -8.65 23.70 -0.13
N ILE A 169 -8.81 22.46 0.33
CA ILE A 169 -10.11 21.89 0.73
C ILE A 169 -10.71 22.67 1.91
N ARG A 170 -9.91 23.03 2.92
CA ARG A 170 -10.38 23.85 4.05
C ARG A 170 -10.79 25.25 3.62
N LEU A 171 -10.05 25.87 2.70
CA LEU A 171 -10.35 27.19 2.15
C LEU A 171 -11.63 27.14 1.32
N TYR A 172 -11.76 26.17 0.41
CA TYR A 172 -12.98 25.93 -0.36
C TYR A 172 -14.19 25.73 0.55
N LYS A 173 -14.06 24.87 1.57
CA LYS A 173 -15.12 24.66 2.56
C LYS A 173 -15.48 25.97 3.28
N ARG A 174 -14.49 26.77 3.70
CA ARG A 174 -14.71 28.06 4.36
C ARG A 174 -15.35 29.11 3.43
N ILE A 175 -15.07 29.10 2.14
CA ILE A 175 -15.70 29.98 1.14
C ILE A 175 -17.16 29.58 0.92
N ARG A 176 -17.42 28.30 0.68
CA ARG A 176 -18.79 27.75 0.53
C ARG A 176 -19.66 27.97 1.77
N ASP A 177 -19.10 27.78 2.97
CA ASP A 177 -19.83 28.00 4.23
C ASP A 177 -20.16 29.49 4.46
N LYS A 178 -19.45 30.43 3.79
CA LYS A 178 -19.72 31.87 3.83
C LYS A 178 -20.58 32.38 2.66
N ASN A 179 -20.68 31.63 1.57
CA ASN A 179 -21.44 31.99 0.39
C ASN A 179 -22.07 30.72 -0.21
N PRO A 180 -23.34 30.38 0.15
CA PRO A 180 -23.98 29.12 -0.23
C PRO A 180 -24.17 28.92 -1.75
N GLU A 181 -24.05 30.01 -2.52
CA GLU A 181 -24.25 30.09 -3.97
C GLU A 181 -22.92 30.10 -4.78
N ALA A 182 -21.76 29.91 -4.12
CA ALA A 182 -20.42 29.94 -4.74
C ALA A 182 -19.79 28.57 -4.99
#